data_AF-A0A4Q4ZXA5-F1
#
_entry.id   AF-A0A4Q4ZXA5-F1
#
_cell.length_a   1.000
_cell.length_b   1.000
_cell.length_c   1.000
_cell.angle_alpha   90.00
_cell.angle_beta   90.00
_cell.angle_gamma   90.00
#
_symmetry.space_group_name_H-M   'P 1'
#
loop_
_entity.id
_entity.type
_entity.pdbx_description
1 polymer ?
#
loop_
_entity_poly.entity_id
_entity_poly.type
_entity_poly.pdbx_seq_one_letter_code
_entity_poly.pdbx_strand_id
1 'polypeptide(L)'
;MDTEAVIESGGAIPLRYRSSANRIVKSDAFYAWATSARSCELLIQGHVVADTEQARAAMSLASASIMQGLRGRARFVPLVFFCGRHVEYDDELTGGSAMIRSMMAQLLQQHFTNATFRKKEVHLEALEDVDIDIVCELFGWLVRHLPQNMTVTCVLDDVSCYGNRRYEADMWRVIEFLLGLARDESLPPAVKVLATCPAGTVYVHKLFKQDGSAILSVEGLPPMGEELGMLKVEDEL
;
A
#
# COMPACT_ATOMS: atom_id res chain seq x y z
N MET A 1 13.17 7.47 7.51
CA MET A 1 11.74 7.20 7.26
C MET A 1 11.49 5.70 7.20
N ASP A 2 10.26 5.22 7.37
CA ASP A 2 10.01 3.77 7.48
C ASP A 2 10.47 2.94 6.28
N THR A 3 10.33 3.50 5.08
CA THR A 3 10.83 2.86 3.85
C THR A 3 12.32 2.53 3.91
N GLU A 4 13.16 3.42 4.47
CA GLU A 4 14.61 3.20 4.57
C GLU A 4 14.92 2.09 5.56
N ALA A 5 14.28 2.09 6.73
CA ALA A 5 14.48 1.07 7.74
C ALA A 5 14.08 -0.34 7.25
N VAL A 6 12.99 -0.44 6.46
CA VAL A 6 12.56 -1.71 5.85
C VAL A 6 13.56 -2.17 4.78
N ILE A 7 14.13 -1.27 3.98
CA ILE A 7 15.15 -1.61 2.98
C ILE A 7 16.44 -2.09 3.66
N GLU A 8 16.91 -1.37 4.68
CA GLU A 8 18.13 -1.71 5.42
C GLU A 8 18.04 -3.09 6.10
N SER A 9 16.87 -3.41 6.67
CA SER A 9 16.61 -4.72 7.29
C SER A 9 16.38 -5.85 6.26
N GLY A 10 16.16 -5.53 4.99
CA GLY A 10 15.88 -6.50 3.92
C GLY A 10 17.00 -7.53 3.70
N GLY A 11 18.24 -7.19 4.05
CA GLY A 11 19.39 -8.11 3.97
C GLY A 11 19.30 -9.32 4.91
N ALA A 12 18.59 -9.16 6.04
CA ALA A 12 18.41 -10.19 7.05
C ALA A 12 17.33 -11.23 6.69
N ILE A 13 16.45 -10.92 5.71
CA ILE A 13 15.37 -11.81 5.29
C ILE A 13 15.97 -13.04 4.56
N PRO A 14 15.58 -14.28 4.88
CA PRO A 14 16.06 -15.46 4.16
C PRO A 14 15.75 -15.41 2.66
N LEU A 15 16.67 -15.94 1.82
CA LEU A 15 16.58 -15.87 0.36
C LEU A 15 15.25 -16.41 -0.22
N ARG A 16 14.68 -17.44 0.40
CA ARG A 16 13.38 -18.01 -0.02
C ARG A 16 12.24 -16.98 0.05
N TYR A 17 12.22 -16.13 1.07
CA TYR A 17 11.19 -15.10 1.23
C TYR A 17 11.48 -13.86 0.38
N ARG A 18 12.76 -13.48 0.22
CA ARG A 18 13.15 -12.46 -0.78
C ARG A 18 12.73 -12.84 -2.20
N SER A 19 12.78 -14.13 -2.52
CA SER A 19 12.30 -14.64 -3.82
C SER A 19 10.79 -14.46 -3.98
N SER A 20 10.00 -14.54 -2.90
CA SER A 20 8.56 -14.21 -2.94
C SER A 20 8.29 -12.74 -3.19
N ALA A 21 9.06 -11.83 -2.60
CA ALA A 21 9.00 -10.40 -2.93
C ALA A 21 9.25 -10.15 -4.43
N ASN A 22 10.25 -10.83 -5.01
CA ASN A 22 10.52 -10.77 -6.45
C ASN A 22 9.37 -11.34 -7.30
N ARG A 23 8.75 -12.45 -6.87
CA ARG A 23 7.58 -13.04 -7.56
C ARG A 23 6.40 -12.08 -7.61
N ILE A 24 6.14 -11.34 -6.52
CA ILE A 24 5.10 -10.30 -6.49
C ILE A 24 5.35 -9.26 -7.59
N VAL A 25 6.55 -8.69 -7.63
CA VAL A 25 6.91 -7.61 -8.59
C VAL A 25 6.91 -8.09 -10.04
N LYS A 26 7.11 -9.39 -10.28
CA LYS A 26 7.06 -10.01 -11.61
C LYS A 26 5.69 -10.50 -12.04
N SER A 27 4.69 -10.50 -11.15
CA SER A 27 3.36 -11.02 -11.48
C SER A 27 2.62 -10.12 -12.46
N ASP A 28 1.79 -10.72 -13.31
CA ASP A 28 0.95 -9.99 -14.27
C ASP A 28 -0.01 -9.02 -13.58
N ALA A 29 -0.59 -9.42 -12.43
CA ALA A 29 -1.48 -8.57 -11.66
C ALA A 29 -0.76 -7.32 -11.14
N PHE A 30 0.45 -7.48 -10.59
CA PHE A 30 1.26 -6.34 -10.18
C PHE A 30 1.68 -5.48 -11.38
N TYR A 31 2.10 -6.10 -12.48
CA TYR A 31 2.48 -5.38 -13.69
C TYR A 31 1.32 -4.55 -14.26
N ALA A 32 0.13 -5.13 -14.35
CA ALA A 32 -1.08 -4.44 -14.81
C ALA A 32 -1.44 -3.26 -13.90
N TRP A 33 -1.41 -3.46 -12.58
CA TRP A 33 -1.61 -2.38 -11.61
C TRP A 33 -0.54 -1.28 -11.74
N ALA A 34 0.74 -1.66 -11.80
CA ALA A 34 1.86 -0.72 -11.82
C ALA A 34 1.90 0.13 -13.10
N THR A 35 1.53 -0.46 -14.25
CA THR A 35 1.59 0.19 -15.57
C THR A 35 0.30 0.88 -15.99
N SER A 36 -0.83 0.60 -15.33
CA SER A 36 -2.11 1.27 -15.62
C SER A 36 -1.99 2.79 -15.58
N ALA A 37 -2.48 3.47 -16.61
CA ALA A 37 -2.62 4.94 -16.60
C ALA A 37 -3.87 5.40 -15.82
N ARG A 38 -4.79 4.49 -15.51
CA ARG A 38 -6.03 4.75 -14.78
C ARG A 38 -5.91 4.36 -13.31
N SER A 39 -6.82 4.88 -12.51
CA SER A 39 -7.00 4.47 -11.12
C SER A 39 -7.29 2.98 -11.03
N CYS A 40 -6.65 2.32 -10.07
CA CYS A 40 -6.77 0.88 -9.86
C CYS A 40 -6.37 0.49 -8.44
N GLU A 41 -6.82 -0.68 -8.02
CA GLU A 41 -6.56 -1.23 -6.69
C GLU A 41 -5.95 -2.63 -6.82
N LEU A 42 -5.05 -2.98 -5.91
CA LEU A 42 -4.45 -4.30 -5.83
C LEU A 42 -4.27 -4.71 -4.37
N LEU A 43 -4.80 -5.87 -4.03
CA LEU A 43 -4.58 -6.54 -2.76
C LEU A 43 -3.63 -7.70 -2.98
N ILE A 44 -2.50 -7.68 -2.28
CA ILE A 44 -1.54 -8.78 -2.26
C ILE A 44 -1.75 -9.57 -0.98
N GLN A 45 -2.18 -10.83 -1.09
CA GLN A 45 -2.47 -11.67 0.07
C GLN A 45 -1.48 -12.82 0.19
N GLY A 46 -1.04 -13.04 1.43
CA GLY A 46 -0.41 -14.28 1.83
C GLY A 46 -1.44 -15.30 2.32
N HIS A 47 -0.99 -16.27 3.09
CA HIS A 47 -1.82 -17.35 3.62
C HIS A 47 -1.68 -17.47 5.13
N VAL A 48 -2.80 -17.82 5.77
CA VAL A 48 -2.98 -17.88 7.23
C VAL A 48 -2.00 -18.85 7.92
N VAL A 49 -1.53 -19.89 7.22
CA VAL A 49 -0.83 -21.04 7.80
C VAL A 49 0.71 -20.99 7.65
N ALA A 50 1.25 -20.07 6.85
CA ALA A 50 2.69 -19.99 6.59
C ALA A 50 3.45 -19.19 7.67
N ASP A 51 4.76 -19.43 7.80
CA ASP A 51 5.73 -18.72 8.66
C ASP A 51 5.60 -17.18 8.50
N THR A 52 4.74 -16.59 9.33
CA THR A 52 4.07 -15.30 9.06
C THR A 52 5.03 -14.14 9.13
N GLU A 53 6.07 -14.20 9.96
CA GLU A 53 6.93 -13.06 10.22
C GLU A 53 7.88 -12.77 9.06
N GLN A 54 8.52 -13.81 8.51
CA GLN A 54 9.44 -13.65 7.39
C GLN A 54 8.69 -13.38 6.08
N ALA A 55 7.52 -13.99 5.89
CA ALA A 55 6.64 -13.68 4.77
C ALA A 55 6.14 -12.23 4.83
N ARG A 56 5.73 -11.76 6.01
CA ARG A 56 5.38 -10.35 6.27
C ARG A 56 6.54 -9.42 5.94
N ALA A 57 7.74 -9.70 6.46
CA ALA A 57 8.94 -8.90 6.18
C ALA A 57 9.25 -8.83 4.66
N ALA A 58 9.04 -9.92 3.92
CA ALA A 58 9.21 -9.92 2.47
C ALA A 58 8.17 -9.07 1.73
N MET A 59 6.91 -9.06 2.18
CA MET A 59 5.89 -8.15 1.63
C MET A 59 6.23 -6.69 1.95
N SER A 60 6.65 -6.40 3.18
CA SER A 60 7.13 -5.06 3.56
C SER A 60 8.31 -4.63 2.69
N LEU A 61 9.26 -5.52 2.41
CA LEU A 61 10.39 -5.24 1.51
C LEU A 61 9.92 -4.97 0.07
N ALA A 62 8.94 -5.71 -0.43
CA ALA A 62 8.33 -5.45 -1.74
C ALA A 62 7.68 -4.06 -1.77
N SER A 63 6.84 -3.75 -0.78
CA SER A 63 6.22 -2.43 -0.59
C SER A 63 7.27 -1.32 -0.59
N ALA A 64 8.32 -1.46 0.22
CA ALA A 64 9.38 -0.45 0.31
C ALA A 64 10.16 -0.28 -1.01
N SER A 65 10.44 -1.37 -1.72
CA SER A 65 11.13 -1.36 -3.02
C SER A 65 10.29 -0.65 -4.10
N ILE A 66 8.98 -0.88 -4.12
CA ILE A 66 8.04 -0.18 -5.00
C ILE A 66 8.10 1.32 -4.73
N MET A 67 8.00 1.73 -3.47
CA MET A 67 8.03 3.14 -3.09
C MET A 67 9.36 3.79 -3.44
N GLN A 68 10.48 3.11 -3.20
CA GLN A 68 11.80 3.58 -3.61
C GLN A 68 11.90 3.75 -5.12
N GLY A 69 11.34 2.83 -5.89
CA GLY A 69 11.30 2.92 -7.35
C GLY A 69 10.50 4.12 -7.88
N LEU A 70 9.46 4.55 -7.16
CA LEU A 70 8.61 5.69 -7.52
C LEU A 70 9.16 7.04 -7.05
N ARG A 71 9.96 7.06 -5.97
CA ARG A 71 10.55 8.29 -5.43
C ARG A 71 11.33 9.07 -6.50
N GLY A 72 11.17 10.40 -6.49
CA GLY A 72 11.85 11.30 -7.42
C GLY A 72 11.30 11.32 -8.85
N ARG A 73 10.31 10.48 -9.19
CA ARG A 73 9.64 10.53 -10.48
C ARG A 73 8.55 11.60 -10.46
N ALA A 74 8.72 12.65 -11.26
CA ALA A 74 7.87 13.85 -11.23
C ALA A 74 6.34 13.62 -11.41
N ARG A 75 5.93 12.47 -11.95
CA ARG A 75 4.50 12.13 -12.17
C ARG A 75 3.86 11.34 -11.03
N PHE A 76 4.64 10.84 -10.08
CA PHE A 76 4.14 9.96 -9.02
C PHE A 76 4.19 10.67 -7.68
N VAL A 77 3.12 10.48 -6.90
CA VAL A 77 3.02 10.88 -5.51
C VAL A 77 2.99 9.62 -4.65
N PRO A 78 4.16 9.04 -4.31
CA PRO A 78 4.25 7.85 -3.48
C PRO A 78 3.90 8.18 -2.01
N LEU A 79 2.85 7.54 -1.49
CA LEU A 79 2.40 7.61 -0.09
C LEU A 79 2.34 6.21 0.52
N VAL A 80 3.00 5.97 1.65
CA VAL A 80 3.06 4.63 2.26
C VAL A 80 2.81 4.67 3.76
N PHE A 81 2.12 3.65 4.27
CA PHE A 81 1.99 3.41 5.70
C PHE A 81 2.32 1.94 6.01
N PHE A 82 3.27 1.72 6.91
CA PHE A 82 3.69 0.37 7.33
C PHE A 82 2.95 -0.03 8.60
N CYS A 83 1.75 -0.59 8.44
CA CYS A 83 0.86 -0.94 9.55
C CYS A 83 1.57 -1.82 10.59
N GLY A 84 2.30 -2.84 10.14
CA GLY A 84 3.02 -3.77 11.02
C GLY A 84 4.16 -3.16 11.83
N ARG A 85 4.54 -1.89 11.59
CA ARG A 85 5.49 -1.13 12.42
C ARG A 85 4.82 -0.26 13.47
N HIS A 86 3.50 -0.04 13.35
CA HIS A 86 2.71 0.81 14.22
C HIS A 86 1.62 -0.01 14.92
N VAL A 87 2.06 -0.97 15.73
CA VAL A 87 1.21 -1.96 16.41
C VAL A 87 1.45 -2.02 17.92
N GLU A 88 2.38 -1.24 18.45
CA GLU A 88 2.62 -1.21 19.90
C GLU A 88 1.51 -0.43 20.59
N TYR A 89 1.14 -0.86 21.81
CA TYR A 89 -0.01 -0.28 22.53
C TYR A 89 0.20 1.19 22.91
N ASP A 90 1.45 1.58 23.14
CA ASP A 90 1.83 2.96 23.47
C ASP A 90 2.31 3.76 22.24
N ASP A 91 2.15 3.21 21.03
CA ASP A 91 2.49 3.96 19.81
C ASP A 91 1.34 4.89 19.43
N GLU A 92 1.54 6.20 19.62
CA GLU A 92 0.66 7.29 19.19
C GLU A 92 0.37 7.27 17.68
N LEU A 93 1.18 6.54 16.89
CA LEU A 93 1.04 6.39 15.45
C LEU A 93 0.23 5.15 15.04
N THR A 94 -0.58 4.59 15.94
CA THR A 94 -1.39 3.40 15.66
C THR A 94 -2.77 3.73 15.08
N GLY A 95 -3.23 2.93 14.12
CA GLY A 95 -4.62 2.92 13.65
C GLY A 95 -4.94 3.83 12.47
N GLY A 96 -6.23 3.88 12.08
CA GLY A 96 -6.69 4.60 10.88
C GLY A 96 -6.36 6.09 10.90
N SER A 97 -6.52 6.75 12.05
CA SER A 97 -6.24 8.19 12.20
C SER A 97 -4.77 8.53 11.93
N ALA A 98 -3.84 7.75 12.50
CA ALA A 98 -2.42 7.90 12.25
C ALA A 98 -2.06 7.59 10.79
N MET A 99 -2.67 6.57 10.21
CA MET A 99 -2.48 6.20 8.80
C MET A 99 -2.81 7.36 7.85
N ILE A 100 -4.03 7.89 7.91
CA ILE A 100 -4.45 8.94 6.98
C ILE A 100 -3.66 10.24 7.19
N ARG A 101 -3.28 10.56 8.43
CA ARG A 101 -2.43 11.72 8.73
C ARG A 101 -1.01 11.56 8.22
N SER A 102 -0.43 10.38 8.38
CA SER A 102 0.90 10.09 7.83
C SER A 102 0.89 10.23 6.31
N MET A 103 -0.14 9.71 5.64
CA MET A 103 -0.29 9.89 4.20
C MET A 103 -0.51 11.36 3.81
N MET A 104 -1.32 12.11 4.56
CA MET A 104 -1.52 13.53 4.35
C MET A 104 -0.22 14.33 4.51
N ALA A 105 0.55 14.04 5.56
CA ALA A 105 1.85 14.68 5.79
C ALA A 105 2.82 14.40 4.64
N GLN A 106 2.90 13.15 4.19
CA GLN A 106 3.70 12.76 3.02
C GLN A 106 3.27 13.48 1.74
N LEU A 107 1.96 13.66 1.53
CA LEU A 107 1.41 14.40 0.38
C LEU A 107 1.78 15.88 0.42
N LEU A 108 1.59 16.51 1.59
CA LEU A 108 1.91 17.93 1.80
C LEU A 108 3.40 18.21 1.59
N GLN A 109 4.27 17.34 2.10
CA GLN A 109 5.72 17.46 1.96
C GLN A 109 6.23 17.26 0.51
N GLN A 110 5.47 16.57 -0.33
CA GLN A 110 5.90 16.30 -1.71
C GLN A 110 5.36 17.34 -2.71
N HIS A 111 4.11 17.77 -2.54
CA HIS A 111 3.42 18.59 -3.55
C HIS A 111 2.95 19.96 -3.09
N PHE A 112 2.97 20.23 -1.78
CA PHE A 112 2.45 21.49 -1.23
C PHE A 112 3.48 22.24 -0.39
N THR A 113 4.78 21.99 -0.59
CA THR A 113 5.88 22.67 0.12
C THR A 113 5.90 24.19 -0.08
N ASN A 114 5.44 24.65 -1.25
CA ASN A 114 5.34 26.08 -1.59
C ASN A 114 3.92 26.64 -1.42
N ALA A 115 2.96 25.83 -0.97
CA ALA A 115 1.64 26.32 -0.66
C ALA A 115 1.73 27.18 0.62
N THR A 116 1.28 28.42 0.54
CA THR A 116 1.14 29.27 1.73
C THR A 116 -0.05 28.81 2.55
N PHE A 117 0.13 27.72 3.30
CA PHE A 117 -0.69 27.43 4.46
C PHE A 117 -0.10 28.22 5.62
N ARG A 118 -0.90 29.02 6.34
CA ARG A 118 -0.35 29.64 7.55
C ARG A 118 -0.04 28.49 8.50
N LYS A 119 1.18 28.42 9.02
CA LYS A 119 1.66 27.34 9.92
C LYS A 119 0.80 27.14 11.20
N LYS A 120 -0.17 28.03 11.45
CA LYS A 120 -1.21 27.96 12.50
C LYS A 120 -2.54 27.30 12.05
N GLU A 121 -2.65 26.87 10.80
CA GLU A 121 -3.88 26.32 10.21
C GLU A 121 -3.85 24.78 10.08
N VAL A 122 -2.69 24.14 10.23
CA VAL A 122 -2.55 22.68 10.20
C VAL A 122 -1.83 22.22 11.47
N HIS A 123 -2.60 22.07 12.54
CA HIS A 123 -2.16 21.45 13.78
C HIS A 123 -2.46 19.95 13.69
N LEU A 124 -1.47 19.14 13.32
CA LEU A 124 -1.65 17.68 13.24
C LEU A 124 -2.00 17.07 14.59
N GLU A 125 -1.54 17.66 15.71
CA GLU A 125 -1.93 17.25 17.06
C GLU A 125 -3.39 17.64 17.38
N ALA A 126 -3.88 18.78 16.87
CA ALA A 126 -5.28 19.19 17.05
C ALA A 126 -6.28 18.33 16.26
N LEU A 127 -5.77 17.48 15.35
CA LEU A 127 -6.60 16.50 14.68
C LEU A 127 -6.82 15.26 15.56
N GLU A 128 -6.08 15.01 16.65
CA GLU A 128 -6.11 13.73 17.43
C GLU A 128 -7.51 13.31 17.86
N ASP A 129 -8.35 14.29 18.22
CA ASP A 129 -9.76 14.10 18.59
C ASP A 129 -10.76 14.40 17.44
N VAL A 130 -10.26 14.66 16.23
CA VAL A 130 -11.08 14.98 15.05
C VAL A 130 -11.57 13.69 14.41
N ASP A 131 -12.86 13.72 14.04
CA ASP A 131 -13.54 12.64 13.33
C ASP A 131 -12.71 12.18 12.12
N ILE A 132 -12.50 10.87 12.03
CA ILE A 132 -11.72 10.23 10.96
C ILE A 132 -12.27 10.58 9.58
N ASP A 133 -13.59 10.76 9.47
CA ASP A 133 -14.24 11.11 8.21
C ASP A 133 -13.84 12.51 7.75
N ILE A 134 -13.71 13.48 8.67
CA ILE A 134 -13.22 14.84 8.37
C ILE A 134 -11.78 14.79 7.86
N VAL A 135 -10.92 13.96 8.46
CA VAL A 135 -9.52 13.83 8.03
C VAL A 135 -9.45 13.17 6.65
N CYS A 136 -10.29 12.17 6.39
CA CYS A 136 -10.41 11.56 5.06
C CYS A 136 -10.90 12.56 4.01
N GLU A 137 -11.94 13.35 4.31
CA GLU A 137 -12.45 14.39 3.42
C GLU A 137 -11.37 15.42 3.06
N LEU A 138 -10.59 15.87 4.05
CA LEU A 138 -9.48 16.80 3.82
C LEU A 138 -8.40 16.17 2.92
N PHE A 139 -8.03 14.91 3.17
CA PHE A 139 -7.09 14.19 2.30
C PHE A 139 -7.62 14.09 0.87
N GLY A 140 -8.89 13.72 0.70
CA GLY A 140 -9.53 13.61 -0.61
C GLY A 140 -9.62 14.95 -1.34
N TRP A 141 -9.83 16.05 -0.60
CA TRP A 141 -9.76 17.39 -1.14
C TRP A 141 -8.35 17.71 -1.65
N LEU A 142 -7.30 17.41 -0.87
CA LEU A 142 -5.91 17.62 -1.29
C LEU A 142 -5.57 16.82 -2.56
N VAL A 143 -5.99 15.55 -2.63
CA VAL A 143 -5.80 14.71 -3.82
C VAL A 143 -6.48 15.32 -5.05
N ARG A 144 -7.71 15.85 -4.92
CA ARG A 144 -8.44 16.51 -6.02
C ARG A 144 -7.75 17.76 -6.54
N HIS A 145 -6.93 18.43 -5.72
CA HIS A 145 -6.20 19.64 -6.11
C HIS A 145 -4.84 19.36 -6.76
N LEU A 146 -4.47 18.09 -6.92
CA LEU A 146 -3.28 17.73 -7.69
C LEU A 146 -3.50 17.90 -9.20
N PRO A 147 -2.44 18.19 -9.97
CA PRO A 147 -2.51 18.22 -11.43
C PRO A 147 -3.01 16.90 -12.03
N GLN A 148 -3.81 16.97 -13.10
CA GLN A 148 -4.41 15.82 -13.77
C GLN A 148 -3.38 14.78 -14.29
N ASN A 149 -2.16 15.22 -14.60
CA ASN A 149 -1.08 14.35 -15.08
C ASN A 149 -0.34 13.59 -13.95
N MET A 150 -0.75 13.76 -12.69
CA MET A 150 -0.18 13.06 -11.55
C MET A 150 -0.85 11.70 -11.32
N THR A 151 -0.11 10.80 -10.67
CA THR A 151 -0.61 9.53 -10.15
C THR A 151 -0.29 9.45 -8.66
N VAL A 152 -1.32 9.46 -7.82
CA VAL A 152 -1.18 9.21 -6.39
C VAL A 152 -1.11 7.71 -6.17
N THR A 153 -0.04 7.23 -5.53
CA THR A 153 0.14 5.80 -5.24
C THR A 153 0.18 5.59 -3.73
N CYS A 154 -0.91 5.06 -3.19
CA CYS A 154 -1.07 4.74 -1.78
C CYS A 154 -0.73 3.26 -1.53
N VAL A 155 0.27 3.00 -0.67
CA VAL A 155 0.66 1.65 -0.26
C VAL A 155 0.35 1.45 1.22
N LEU A 156 -0.47 0.46 1.53
CA LEU A 156 -0.85 0.04 2.88
C LEU A 156 -0.20 -1.31 3.18
N ASP A 157 0.90 -1.31 3.91
CA ASP A 157 1.64 -2.53 4.17
C ASP A 157 1.19 -3.22 5.47
N ASP A 158 0.90 -4.51 5.39
CA ASP A 158 0.43 -5.40 6.45
C ASP A 158 -0.86 -4.94 7.15
N VAL A 159 -1.92 -4.71 6.37
CA VAL A 159 -3.22 -4.29 6.93
C VAL A 159 -3.87 -5.35 7.83
N SER A 160 -3.36 -6.59 7.82
CA SER A 160 -3.81 -7.66 8.71
C SER A 160 -3.48 -7.44 10.18
N CYS A 161 -2.51 -6.59 10.52
CA CYS A 161 -2.01 -6.46 11.89
C CYS A 161 -3.04 -5.86 12.88
N TYR A 162 -4.14 -5.30 12.36
CA TYR A 162 -5.22 -4.69 13.14
C TYR A 162 -6.48 -5.55 13.29
N GLY A 163 -6.58 -6.71 12.64
CA GLY A 163 -7.81 -7.50 12.49
C GLY A 163 -8.45 -8.08 13.77
N ASN A 164 -8.02 -7.65 14.97
CA ASN A 164 -8.64 -7.94 16.27
C ASN A 164 -8.30 -6.84 17.31
N ARG A 165 -7.99 -5.62 16.86
CA ARG A 165 -7.50 -4.53 17.72
C ARG A 165 -8.54 -3.42 17.84
N ARG A 166 -8.41 -2.58 18.87
CA ARG A 166 -9.28 -1.42 19.11
C ARG A 166 -9.42 -0.48 17.90
N TYR A 167 -8.43 -0.46 17.01
CA TYR A 167 -8.33 0.47 15.88
C TYR A 167 -8.92 -0.06 14.57
N GLU A 168 -9.53 -1.24 14.59
CA GLU A 168 -9.99 -1.94 13.39
C GLU A 168 -11.00 -1.11 12.56
N ALA A 169 -11.99 -0.52 13.23
CA ALA A 169 -13.06 0.22 12.56
C ALA A 169 -12.56 1.46 11.79
N ASP A 170 -11.68 2.25 12.39
CA ASP A 170 -11.13 3.45 11.74
C ASP A 170 -10.17 3.09 10.61
N MET A 171 -9.46 1.98 10.75
CA MET A 171 -8.64 1.42 9.67
C MET A 171 -9.49 1.04 8.46
N TRP A 172 -10.61 0.36 8.69
CA TRP A 172 -11.54 0.00 7.63
C TRP A 172 -12.10 1.23 6.93
N ARG A 173 -12.51 2.26 7.68
CA ARG A 173 -12.97 3.53 7.09
C ARG A 173 -11.92 4.14 6.18
N VAL A 174 -10.65 4.18 6.60
CA VAL A 174 -9.56 4.74 5.79
C VAL A 174 -9.30 3.90 4.54
N ILE A 175 -9.27 2.57 4.65
CA ILE A 175 -9.09 1.70 3.47
C ILE A 175 -10.26 1.87 2.50
N GLU A 176 -11.50 1.82 2.98
CA GLU A 176 -12.70 2.02 2.16
C GLU A 176 -12.69 3.37 1.46
N PHE A 177 -12.31 4.42 2.17
CA PHE A 177 -12.16 5.76 1.62
C PHE A 177 -11.10 5.82 0.50
N LEU A 178 -9.90 5.25 0.73
CA LEU A 178 -8.84 5.22 -0.28
C LEU A 178 -9.24 4.41 -1.52
N LEU A 179 -9.92 3.28 -1.34
CA LEU A 179 -10.49 2.49 -2.43
C LEU A 179 -11.59 3.28 -3.16
N GLY A 180 -12.40 4.05 -2.42
CA GLY A 180 -13.36 4.98 -2.99
C GLY A 180 -12.71 5.99 -3.93
N LEU A 181 -11.56 6.58 -3.54
CA LEU A 181 -10.78 7.44 -4.44
C LEU A 181 -10.25 6.67 -5.66
N ALA A 182 -9.75 5.45 -5.49
CA ALA A 182 -9.28 4.63 -6.62
C ALA A 182 -10.42 4.22 -7.59
N ARG A 183 -11.67 4.29 -7.16
CA ARG A 183 -12.87 3.95 -7.95
C ARG A 183 -13.57 5.18 -8.53
N ASP A 184 -13.23 6.38 -8.07
CA ASP A 184 -13.78 7.64 -8.56
C ASP A 184 -13.09 8.04 -9.86
N GLU A 185 -13.71 7.69 -10.99
CA GLU A 185 -13.22 8.03 -12.33
C GLU A 185 -13.29 9.52 -12.66
N SER A 186 -13.95 10.33 -11.81
CA SER A 186 -14.03 11.79 -11.98
C SER A 186 -12.85 12.54 -11.39
N LEU A 187 -11.99 11.87 -10.61
CA LEU A 187 -10.81 12.49 -10.02
C LEU A 187 -9.83 12.96 -11.10
N PRO A 188 -9.28 14.19 -10.98
CA PRO A 188 -8.28 14.66 -11.93
C PRO A 188 -7.02 13.79 -11.98
N PRO A 189 -6.32 13.47 -10.86
CA PRO A 189 -5.20 12.54 -10.92
C PRO A 189 -5.67 11.09 -10.88
N ALA A 190 -4.88 10.19 -11.46
CA ALA A 190 -5.08 8.75 -11.25
C ALA A 190 -4.72 8.39 -9.79
N VAL A 191 -5.53 7.55 -9.15
CA VAL A 191 -5.29 7.06 -7.79
C VAL A 191 -5.08 5.55 -7.82
N LYS A 192 -3.92 5.11 -7.35
CA LYS A 192 -3.56 3.70 -7.23
C LYS A 192 -3.47 3.32 -5.76
N VAL A 193 -4.18 2.27 -5.38
CA VAL A 193 -4.11 1.72 -4.02
C VAL A 193 -3.51 0.32 -4.10
N LEU A 194 -2.51 0.05 -3.27
CA LEU A 194 -2.00 -1.30 -3.05
C LEU A 194 -2.04 -1.58 -1.55
N ALA A 195 -2.61 -2.72 -1.17
CA ALA A 195 -2.53 -3.21 0.20
C ALA A 195 -1.85 -4.58 0.24
N THR A 196 -1.05 -4.82 1.28
CA THR A 196 -0.52 -6.16 1.56
C THR A 196 -1.22 -6.72 2.79
N CYS A 197 -1.63 -7.99 2.70
CA CYS A 197 -2.28 -8.72 3.79
C CYS A 197 -1.57 -10.09 3.93
N PRO A 198 -0.40 -10.13 4.59
CA PRO A 198 0.35 -11.37 4.81
C PRO A 198 -0.48 -12.51 5.40
N ALA A 199 -1.40 -12.19 6.32
CA ALA A 199 -2.27 -13.19 6.94
C ALA A 199 -3.44 -13.65 6.07
N GLY A 200 -3.75 -12.99 4.95
CA GLY A 200 -4.82 -13.40 4.04
C GLY A 200 -6.23 -13.35 4.66
N THR A 201 -6.62 -12.22 5.27
CA THR A 201 -7.92 -12.11 5.96
C THR A 201 -9.09 -11.93 4.99
N VAL A 202 -10.22 -12.56 5.32
CA VAL A 202 -11.47 -12.49 4.53
C VAL A 202 -12.07 -11.08 4.52
N TYR A 203 -11.91 -10.31 5.60
CA TYR A 203 -12.45 -8.96 5.70
C TYR A 203 -11.79 -8.01 4.71
N VAL A 204 -10.45 -7.96 4.71
CA VAL A 204 -9.68 -7.13 3.75
C VAL A 204 -9.97 -7.57 2.33
N HIS A 205 -10.04 -8.88 2.08
CA HIS A 205 -10.36 -9.43 0.77
C HIS A 205 -11.66 -8.84 0.20
N LYS A 206 -12.72 -8.77 1.01
CA LYS A 206 -14.04 -8.27 0.59
C LYS A 206 -14.08 -6.77 0.27
N LEU A 207 -13.12 -5.99 0.77
CA LEU A 207 -13.06 -4.55 0.49
C LEU A 207 -12.66 -4.27 -0.96
N PHE A 208 -11.89 -5.17 -1.58
CA PHE A 208 -11.39 -5.02 -2.95
C PHE A 208 -12.37 -5.58 -3.99
N LYS A 209 -12.19 -5.22 -5.26
CA LYS A 209 -12.97 -5.74 -6.39
C LYS A 209 -12.81 -7.25 -6.50
N GLN A 210 -13.93 -7.93 -6.68
CA GLN A 210 -14.01 -9.40 -6.76
C GLN A 210 -14.00 -9.90 -8.21
N ASP A 211 -13.54 -9.09 -9.16
CA ASP A 211 -13.49 -9.41 -10.59
C ASP A 211 -12.22 -10.17 -11.01
N GLY A 212 -11.37 -10.53 -10.04
CA GLY A 212 -10.11 -11.25 -10.25
C GLY A 212 -8.92 -10.37 -10.66
N SER A 213 -9.14 -9.09 -11.01
CA SER A 213 -8.06 -8.18 -11.43
C SER A 213 -7.36 -7.47 -10.27
N ALA A 214 -8.03 -7.38 -9.12
CA ALA A 214 -7.57 -6.62 -7.96
C ALA A 214 -6.95 -7.48 -6.85
N ILE A 215 -6.78 -8.78 -7.06
CA ILE A 215 -6.32 -9.70 -6.00
C ILE A 215 -5.18 -10.56 -6.51
N LEU A 216 -4.05 -10.53 -5.81
CA LEU A 216 -2.86 -11.34 -6.05
C LEU A 216 -2.59 -12.24 -4.84
N SER A 217 -2.71 -13.55 -5.01
CA SER A 217 -2.29 -14.52 -4.00
C SER A 217 -0.83 -14.93 -4.23
N VAL A 218 0.02 -14.76 -3.20
CA VAL A 218 1.46 -15.08 -3.29
C VAL A 218 1.72 -16.60 -3.38
N GLU A 219 0.78 -17.43 -2.91
CA GLU A 219 0.85 -18.89 -3.04
C GLU A 219 0.60 -19.37 -4.46
N GLY A 220 -0.27 -18.70 -5.21
CA GLY A 220 -0.61 -19.06 -6.59
C GLY A 220 0.47 -18.72 -7.62
N LEU A 221 1.55 -18.06 -7.21
CA LEU A 221 2.66 -17.73 -8.11
C LEU A 221 3.55 -18.97 -8.31
N PRO A 222 4.04 -19.28 -9.53
CA PRO A 222 4.97 -20.38 -9.71
C PRO A 222 6.28 -20.13 -8.93
N PRO A 223 6.98 -21.18 -8.45
CA PRO A 223 8.34 -21.05 -7.98
C PRO A 223 9.24 -20.56 -9.12
N MET A 224 10.25 -19.72 -8.82
CA MET A 224 11.20 -19.21 -9.83
C MET A 224 12.03 -20.29 -10.56
N GLY A 225 11.79 -21.59 -10.30
CA GLY A 225 12.38 -22.72 -11.00
C GLY A 225 11.47 -23.43 -12.02
N GLU A 226 10.16 -23.14 -12.06
CA GLU A 226 9.21 -23.85 -12.96
C GLU A 226 9.06 -23.16 -14.34
N GLU A 227 9.31 -21.86 -14.46
CA GLU A 227 9.35 -21.16 -15.76
C GLU A 227 10.47 -21.72 -16.68
N LEU A 228 11.57 -22.20 -16.10
CA LEU A 228 12.65 -22.87 -16.82
C LEU A 228 12.31 -24.32 -17.23
N GLY A 229 11.23 -24.89 -16.68
CA GLY A 229 10.72 -26.22 -17.04
C GLY A 229 9.65 -26.19 -18.14
N MET A 230 8.86 -25.11 -18.23
CA MET A 230 7.84 -24.94 -19.26
C MET A 230 8.40 -24.46 -20.61
N LEU A 231 9.58 -23.84 -20.63
CA LEU A 231 10.30 -23.45 -21.85
C LEU A 231 11.13 -24.60 -22.46
N LYS A 232 10.89 -25.86 -22.09
CA LYS A 232 11.59 -27.04 -22.64
C LYS A 232 10.70 -28.07 -23.34
N VAL A 233 9.44 -27.73 -23.68
CA VAL A 233 8.53 -28.67 -24.38
C VAL A 233 8.00 -28.12 -25.71
N GLU A 234 8.62 -27.09 -26.28
CA GLU A 234 8.27 -26.61 -27.64
C GLU A 234 9.38 -26.79 -28.69
N ASP A 235 10.36 -27.68 -28.44
CA ASP A 235 11.40 -28.01 -29.42
C ASP A 235 11.38 -29.48 -29.91
N GLU A 236 10.30 -30.22 -29.68
CA GLU A 236 10.04 -31.48 -30.39
C GLU A 236 8.54 -31.61 -30.71
N LEU A 237 8.14 -31.10 -31.88
CA LEU A 237 7.20 -31.69 -32.86
C LEU A 237 6.98 -30.77 -34.07
#